data_AF-A0A834MMH1-F1
#
_entry.id   AF-A0A834MMH1-F1
#
_cell.length_a   1.000
_cell.length_b   1.000
_cell.length_c   1.000
_cell.angle_alpha   90.00
_cell.angle_beta   90.00
_cell.angle_gamma   90.00
#
_symmetry.space_group_name_H-M   'P 1'
#
loop_
_entity.id
_entity.type
_entity.pdbx_description
1 polymer ?
#
loop_
_entity_poly.entity_id
_entity_poly.type
_entity_poly.pdbx_seq_one_letter_code
_entity_poly.pdbx_strand_id
1 'polypeptide(L)'
;MNVDNDVDQHLLHQFSCLGTTDKDDLVKQLQRLLAGSQLNEATAAFFLDMNNWNLQAAICSYFDFESPFKFPCMTLVCDSTIGEGESVPPNTKFQKSWRVQNSGTEAWPSGVCLQHTAGTQMGDCMRVSVPSLAPKETIELSVTLTSPAHLGVYQSKWRMMTPTGSYFGDNIWVIITVSECGTLAVTQQLHQLSTSQSNDVQMW
;
A
#
# COMPACT_ATOMS: atom_id res chain seq x y z
N MET A 1 -35.89 -29.29 22.87
CA MET A 1 -35.95 -27.99 23.57
C MET A 1 -34.72 -27.21 23.14
N ASN A 2 -34.85 -26.33 22.14
CA ASN A 2 -33.75 -25.57 21.53
C ASN A 2 -34.32 -24.26 20.95
N VAL A 3 -35.20 -23.61 21.72
CA VAL A 3 -35.89 -22.37 21.30
C VAL A 3 -35.47 -21.18 22.16
N ASP A 4 -35.00 -21.42 23.39
CA ASP A 4 -34.56 -20.34 24.30
C ASP A 4 -33.23 -19.70 23.88
N ASN A 5 -32.26 -20.46 23.35
CA ASN A 5 -30.92 -19.90 23.10
C ASN A 5 -30.86 -18.95 21.89
N ASP A 6 -31.73 -19.13 20.90
CA ASP A 6 -31.80 -18.26 19.72
C ASP A 6 -32.53 -16.95 20.05
N VAL A 7 -33.56 -17.04 20.90
CA VAL A 7 -34.32 -15.89 21.41
C VAL A 7 -33.45 -15.05 22.34
N ASP A 8 -32.64 -15.66 23.21
CA ASP A 8 -31.69 -14.94 24.07
C ASP A 8 -30.60 -14.22 23.25
N GLN A 9 -30.04 -14.84 22.20
CA GLN A 9 -29.04 -14.19 21.36
C GLN A 9 -29.64 -13.04 20.53
N HIS A 10 -30.86 -13.20 20.02
CA HIS A 10 -31.54 -12.14 19.30
C HIS A 10 -32.00 -10.99 20.22
N LEU A 11 -32.45 -11.31 21.44
CA LEU A 11 -32.78 -10.33 22.46
C LEU A 11 -31.52 -9.63 22.97
N LEU A 12 -30.41 -10.31 23.21
CA LEU A 12 -29.14 -9.68 23.60
C LEU A 12 -28.59 -8.77 22.50
N HIS A 13 -28.76 -9.13 21.23
CA HIS A 13 -28.47 -8.23 20.11
C HIS A 13 -29.44 -7.04 20.08
N GLN A 14 -30.74 -7.23 20.30
CA GLN A 14 -31.71 -6.14 20.40
C GLN A 14 -31.50 -5.26 21.65
N PHE A 15 -30.99 -5.82 22.75
CA PHE A 15 -30.67 -5.12 23.99
C PHE A 15 -29.31 -4.43 23.95
N SER A 16 -28.38 -4.88 23.11
CA SER A 16 -27.19 -4.09 22.78
C SER A 16 -27.53 -2.81 22.01
N CYS A 17 -28.70 -2.77 21.35
CA CYS A 17 -29.29 -1.56 20.79
C CYS A 17 -30.12 -0.75 21.81
N LEU A 18 -30.34 -1.28 23.03
CA LEU A 18 -31.05 -0.62 24.15
C LEU A 18 -30.09 -0.03 25.20
N GLY A 19 -28.83 0.16 24.85
CA GLY A 19 -28.03 1.21 25.48
C GLY A 19 -28.54 2.57 24.99
N THR A 20 -29.64 3.09 25.56
CA THR A 20 -30.02 4.50 25.38
C THR A 20 -29.06 5.37 26.20
N THR A 21 -27.76 5.26 25.95
CA THR A 21 -26.89 6.37 26.29
C THR A 21 -27.22 7.42 25.24
N ASP A 22 -27.79 8.53 25.70
CA ASP A 22 -28.17 9.62 24.81
C ASP A 22 -26.93 10.00 23.97
N LYS A 23 -27.15 10.25 22.68
CA LYS A 23 -26.06 10.61 21.76
C LYS A 23 -25.30 11.83 22.28
N ASP A 24 -26.00 12.76 22.91
CA ASP A 24 -25.40 13.94 23.55
C ASP A 24 -24.56 13.56 24.78
N ASP A 25 -24.95 12.52 25.52
CA ASP A 25 -24.16 12.02 26.65
C ASP A 25 -22.88 11.31 26.20
N LEU A 26 -22.92 10.54 25.11
CA LEU A 26 -21.72 9.93 24.52
C LEU A 26 -20.75 11.00 23.98
N VAL A 27 -21.29 12.03 23.33
CA VAL A 27 -20.50 13.19 22.87
C VAL A 27 -19.83 13.89 24.05
N LYS A 28 -20.57 14.18 25.12
CA LYS A 28 -20.02 14.80 26.34
C LYS A 28 -18.98 13.89 27.01
N GLN A 29 -19.19 12.57 27.03
CA GLN A 29 -18.22 11.62 27.59
C GLN A 29 -16.93 11.60 26.78
N LEU A 30 -17.02 11.56 25.45
CA LEU A 30 -15.86 11.63 24.56
C LEU A 30 -15.08 12.93 24.78
N GLN A 31 -15.76 14.07 24.81
CA GLN A 31 -15.13 15.38 25.06
C GLN A 31 -14.48 15.46 26.44
N ARG A 32 -15.08 14.88 27.48
CA ARG A 32 -14.49 14.84 28.84
C ARG A 32 -13.24 13.97 28.89
N LEU A 33 -13.26 12.80 28.24
CA LEU A 33 -12.12 11.89 28.21
C LEU A 33 -10.96 12.45 27.38
N LEU A 34 -11.27 13.23 26.36
CA LEU A 34 -10.31 13.89 25.48
C LEU A 34 -10.04 15.36 25.86
N ALA A 35 -10.40 15.79 27.08
CA ALA A 35 -10.38 17.19 27.50
C ALA A 35 -9.02 17.91 27.46
N GLY A 36 -7.92 17.19 27.19
CA GLY A 36 -6.60 17.80 26.91
C GLY A 36 -6.44 18.37 25.49
N SER A 37 -7.25 17.90 24.56
CA SER A 37 -7.39 18.39 23.18
C SER A 37 -8.72 19.12 23.06
N GLN A 38 -8.76 20.34 22.52
CA GLN A 38 -10.01 21.12 22.39
C GLN A 38 -10.96 20.51 21.34
N LEU A 39 -11.49 19.33 21.62
CA LEU A 39 -12.37 18.59 20.73
C LEU A 39 -13.76 19.23 20.75
N ASN A 40 -14.11 19.89 19.66
CA ASN A 40 -15.44 20.48 19.51
C ASN A 40 -16.51 19.37 19.39
N GLU A 41 -17.76 19.74 19.65
CA GLU A 41 -18.90 18.82 19.67
C GLU A 41 -19.12 18.12 18.32
N ALA A 42 -18.93 18.86 17.22
CA ALA A 42 -19.08 18.32 15.87
C ALA A 42 -18.02 17.25 15.54
N THR A 43 -16.77 17.45 15.98
CA THR A 43 -15.69 16.48 15.82
C THR A 43 -15.93 15.25 16.69
N ALA A 44 -16.40 15.43 17.93
CA ALA A 44 -16.79 14.33 18.80
C ALA A 44 -17.91 13.48 18.20
N ALA A 45 -18.99 14.13 17.73
CA ALA A 45 -20.10 13.46 17.07
C ALA A 45 -19.66 12.74 15.79
N PHE A 46 -18.76 13.34 15.00
CA PHE A 46 -18.21 12.72 13.80
C PHE A 46 -17.46 11.40 14.11
N PHE A 47 -16.54 11.39 15.10
CA PHE A 47 -15.81 10.17 15.44
C PHE A 47 -16.71 9.10 16.05
N LEU A 48 -17.73 9.49 16.82
CA LEU A 48 -18.75 8.57 17.31
C LEU A 48 -19.56 7.99 16.14
N ASP A 49 -20.03 8.82 15.23
CA ASP A 49 -20.82 8.39 14.07
C ASP A 49 -20.02 7.44 13.16
N MET A 50 -18.75 7.76 12.89
CA MET A 50 -17.83 6.91 12.12
C MET A 50 -17.59 5.54 12.78
N ASN A 51 -17.79 5.43 14.10
CA ASN A 51 -17.57 4.23 14.90
C ASN A 51 -18.89 3.62 15.43
N ASN A 52 -20.01 3.83 14.74
CA ASN A 52 -21.32 3.30 15.12
C ASN A 52 -21.72 3.64 16.58
N TRP A 53 -21.38 4.85 17.02
CA TRP A 53 -21.63 5.36 18.37
C TRP A 53 -20.95 4.55 19.50
N ASN A 54 -19.91 3.79 19.17
CA ASN A 54 -19.07 3.13 20.16
C ASN A 54 -18.02 4.10 20.71
N LEU A 55 -18.17 4.51 21.98
CA LEU A 55 -17.28 5.47 22.63
C LEU A 55 -15.82 5.01 22.63
N GLN A 56 -15.55 3.75 22.94
CA GLN A 56 -14.18 3.22 23.00
C GLN A 56 -13.51 3.23 21.62
N ALA A 57 -14.23 2.80 20.59
CA ALA A 57 -13.72 2.81 19.22
C ALA A 57 -13.51 4.24 18.68
N ALA A 58 -14.38 5.19 19.07
CA ALA A 58 -14.22 6.60 18.75
C ALA A 58 -12.98 7.22 19.43
N ILE A 59 -12.72 6.89 20.70
CA ILE A 59 -11.50 7.30 21.41
C ILE A 59 -10.25 6.76 20.71
N CYS A 60 -10.23 5.47 20.37
CA CYS A 60 -9.12 4.86 19.64
C CYS A 60 -8.90 5.56 18.28
N SER A 61 -9.97 5.75 17.51
CA SER A 61 -9.88 6.44 16.21
C SER A 61 -9.36 7.87 16.33
N TYR A 62 -9.73 8.59 17.40
CA TYR A 62 -9.22 9.93 17.66
C TYR A 62 -7.71 9.93 17.96
N PHE A 63 -7.25 9.03 18.83
CA PHE A 63 -5.82 8.90 19.14
C PHE A 63 -5.01 8.40 17.94
N ASP A 64 -5.57 7.53 17.11
CA ASP A 64 -4.93 7.10 15.85
C ASP A 64 -4.80 8.26 14.86
N PHE A 65 -5.79 9.16 14.83
CA PHE A 65 -5.77 10.36 14.00
C PHE A 65 -4.77 11.42 14.50
N GLU A 66 -4.75 11.68 15.82
CA GLU A 66 -3.83 12.61 16.50
C GLU A 66 -2.43 12.02 16.70
N SER A 67 -2.24 10.72 16.44
CA SER A 67 -0.95 10.07 16.61
C SER A 67 0.12 10.82 15.82
N PRO A 68 1.24 11.24 16.46
CA PRO A 68 2.34 11.89 15.75
C PRO A 68 3.08 10.93 14.82
N PHE A 69 2.77 9.64 14.88
CA PHE A 69 3.37 8.60 14.05
C PHE A 69 2.32 8.05 13.09
N LYS A 70 2.12 8.72 11.95
CA LYS A 70 1.31 8.17 10.88
C LYS A 70 2.10 7.13 10.11
N PHE A 71 1.52 5.94 9.98
CA PHE A 71 2.15 4.88 9.22
C PHE A 71 2.14 5.24 7.72
N PRO A 72 3.26 5.08 7.00
CA PRO A 72 3.31 5.43 5.59
C PRO A 72 2.38 4.52 4.77
N CYS A 73 1.81 5.06 3.69
CA CYS A 73 0.93 4.32 2.79
C CYS A 73 1.43 4.44 1.35
N MET A 74 1.34 3.36 0.59
CA MET A 74 1.68 3.32 -0.83
C MET A 74 0.61 2.53 -1.58
N THR A 75 0.17 3.03 -2.72
CA THR A 75 -0.69 2.31 -3.66
C THR A 75 -0.01 2.14 -5.01
N LEU A 76 -0.20 0.97 -5.62
CA LEU A 76 0.21 0.74 -7.01
C LEU A 76 -0.73 1.51 -7.95
N VAL A 77 -0.18 2.36 -8.81
CA VAL A 77 -0.95 3.09 -9.84
C VAL A 77 -1.01 2.25 -11.12
N CYS A 78 0.13 1.80 -11.62
CA CYS A 78 0.18 0.89 -12.77
C CYS A 78 1.49 0.11 -12.85
N ASP A 79 1.43 -1.05 -13.52
CA ASP A 79 2.60 -1.78 -13.97
C ASP A 79 3.09 -1.19 -15.30
N SER A 80 4.34 -0.75 -15.37
CA SER A 80 4.82 0.11 -16.47
C SER A 80 5.61 -0.61 -17.56
N THR A 81 6.21 -1.78 -17.28
CA THR A 81 7.29 -2.33 -18.14
C THR A 81 7.12 -3.77 -18.57
N ILE A 82 6.12 -4.49 -18.05
CA ILE A 82 5.82 -5.84 -18.54
C ILE A 82 4.33 -5.88 -18.82
N GLY A 83 3.99 -5.79 -20.10
CA GLY A 83 2.65 -6.12 -20.55
C GLY A 83 2.37 -7.58 -20.24
N GLU A 84 1.14 -7.90 -19.86
CA GLU A 84 0.71 -9.29 -19.74
C GLU A 84 0.99 -10.02 -21.07
N GLY A 85 1.85 -11.03 -21.05
CA GLY A 85 2.17 -11.86 -22.21
C GLY A 85 3.59 -11.71 -22.80
N GLU A 86 4.43 -10.80 -22.31
CA GLU A 86 5.83 -10.75 -22.74
C GLU A 86 6.67 -11.85 -22.06
N SER A 87 7.49 -12.54 -22.85
CA SER A 87 8.41 -13.56 -22.35
C SER A 87 9.86 -13.11 -22.44
N VAL A 88 10.69 -13.67 -21.56
CA VAL A 88 12.09 -13.31 -21.40
C VAL A 88 12.95 -14.54 -21.66
N PRO A 89 14.04 -14.47 -22.44
CA PRO A 89 14.96 -15.59 -22.56
C PRO A 89 15.61 -15.95 -21.22
N PRO A 90 16.12 -17.17 -21.04
CA PRO A 90 16.86 -17.55 -19.84
C PRO A 90 18.07 -16.65 -19.58
N ASN A 91 18.45 -16.47 -18.30
CA ASN A 91 19.65 -15.74 -17.87
C ASN A 91 19.79 -14.32 -18.45
N THR A 92 18.67 -13.67 -18.70
CA THR A 92 18.61 -12.40 -19.42
C THR A 92 18.25 -11.28 -18.46
N LYS A 93 19.00 -10.17 -18.56
CA LYS A 93 18.73 -8.97 -17.78
C LYS A 93 17.56 -8.19 -18.40
N PHE A 94 16.65 -7.73 -17.56
CA PHE A 94 15.54 -6.87 -17.94
C PHE A 94 15.24 -5.87 -16.82
N GLN A 95 14.60 -4.76 -17.16
CA GLN A 95 14.13 -3.78 -16.19
C GLN A 95 12.64 -3.96 -15.95
N LYS A 96 12.23 -3.94 -14.69
CA LYS A 96 10.83 -3.88 -14.28
C LYS A 96 10.58 -2.57 -13.58
N SER A 97 9.51 -1.90 -13.95
CA SER A 97 9.11 -0.63 -13.37
C SER A 97 7.63 -0.62 -13.02
N TRP A 98 7.32 0.08 -11.92
CA TRP A 98 5.97 0.30 -11.44
C TRP A 98 5.79 1.77 -11.13
N ARG A 99 4.63 2.30 -11.47
CA ARG A 99 4.22 3.62 -11.00
C ARG A 99 3.47 3.46 -9.68
N VAL A 100 3.96 4.12 -8.65
CA VAL A 100 3.37 4.07 -7.30
C VAL A 100 3.10 5.47 -6.78
N GLN A 101 2.11 5.60 -5.90
CA GLN A 101 1.73 6.86 -5.28
C GLN A 101 1.82 6.75 -3.76
N ASN A 102 2.25 7.82 -3.10
CA ASN A 102 2.01 8.00 -1.67
C ASN A 102 0.52 8.30 -1.44
N SER A 103 -0.23 7.28 -1.04
CA SER A 103 -1.66 7.36 -0.72
C SER A 103 -1.94 7.81 0.71
N GLY A 104 -0.90 8.07 1.50
CA GLY A 104 -0.98 8.53 2.88
C GLY A 104 -1.32 10.01 3.01
N THR A 105 -1.34 10.48 4.25
CA THR A 105 -1.59 11.89 4.61
C THR A 105 -0.30 12.67 4.92
N GLU A 106 0.83 11.96 5.05
CA GLU A 106 2.14 12.53 5.33
C GLU A 106 3.18 12.06 4.32
N ALA A 107 4.30 12.77 4.26
CA ALA A 107 5.43 12.34 3.44
C ALA A 107 6.02 11.04 3.97
N TRP A 108 6.54 10.19 3.07
CA TRP A 108 7.24 8.98 3.50
C TRP A 108 8.48 9.31 4.33
N PRO A 109 8.83 8.52 5.34
CA PRO A 109 10.04 8.77 6.10
C PRO A 109 11.29 8.64 5.22
N SER A 110 12.34 9.38 5.57
CA SER A 110 13.62 9.24 4.86
C SER A 110 14.21 7.84 5.04
N GLY A 111 14.76 7.26 3.97
CA GLY A 111 15.37 5.93 4.01
C GLY A 111 14.41 4.77 3.78
N VAL A 112 13.20 5.03 3.28
CA VAL A 112 12.31 3.97 2.77
C VAL A 112 12.96 3.26 1.58
N CYS A 113 12.63 1.99 1.43
CA CYS A 113 13.12 1.17 0.31
C CYS A 113 12.06 0.21 -0.18
N LEU A 114 12.18 -0.19 -1.45
CA LEU A 114 11.46 -1.31 -2.01
C LEU A 114 12.28 -2.59 -1.75
N GLN A 115 11.64 -3.60 -1.15
CA GLN A 115 12.31 -4.82 -0.72
C GLN A 115 11.60 -6.04 -1.30
N HIS A 116 12.38 -7.00 -1.81
CA HIS A 116 11.86 -8.32 -2.13
C HIS A 116 11.45 -9.06 -0.86
N THR A 117 10.27 -9.65 -0.88
CA THR A 117 9.65 -10.29 0.29
C THR A 117 9.39 -11.79 0.10
N ALA A 118 9.07 -12.24 -1.11
CA ALA A 118 8.75 -13.64 -1.38
C ALA A 118 8.82 -13.98 -2.88
N GLY A 119 8.80 -15.28 -3.20
CA GLY A 119 8.85 -15.76 -4.57
C GLY A 119 10.28 -15.98 -5.06
N THR A 120 10.45 -15.96 -6.37
CA THR A 120 11.73 -16.18 -7.03
C THR A 120 12.58 -14.91 -6.93
N GLN A 121 13.77 -15.06 -6.36
CA GLN A 121 14.79 -14.02 -6.41
C GLN A 121 15.37 -13.95 -7.83
N MET A 122 15.15 -12.82 -8.50
CA MET A 122 15.58 -12.58 -9.89
C MET A 122 16.69 -11.53 -9.97
N GLY A 123 17.70 -11.60 -9.09
CA GLY A 123 18.80 -10.64 -9.08
C GLY A 123 19.56 -10.60 -7.76
N ASP A 124 20.69 -9.90 -7.76
CA ASP A 124 21.56 -9.78 -6.58
C ASP A 124 21.06 -8.69 -5.62
N CYS A 125 20.46 -7.63 -6.17
CA CYS A 125 19.95 -6.52 -5.39
C CYS A 125 18.49 -6.74 -4.99
N MET A 126 18.28 -7.06 -3.72
CA MET A 126 16.94 -7.33 -3.15
C MET A 126 16.29 -6.10 -2.53
N ARG A 127 17.00 -4.96 -2.54
CA ARG A 127 16.58 -3.71 -1.90
C ARG A 127 16.93 -2.52 -2.76
N VAL A 128 15.94 -1.70 -3.08
CA VAL A 128 16.14 -0.45 -3.85
C VAL A 128 15.71 0.74 -3.01
N SER A 129 16.61 1.71 -2.86
CA SER A 129 16.32 2.94 -2.13
C SER A 129 15.24 3.75 -2.85
N VAL A 130 14.29 4.31 -2.09
CA VAL A 130 13.21 5.11 -2.64
C VAL A 130 13.24 6.49 -1.97
N PRO A 131 13.11 7.59 -2.73
CA PRO A 131 13.03 8.92 -2.14
C PRO A 131 11.76 9.07 -1.29
N SER A 132 11.81 9.99 -0.33
CA SER A 132 10.61 10.42 0.40
C SER A 132 9.66 11.13 -0.55
N LEU A 133 8.42 10.63 -0.66
CA LEU A 133 7.37 11.25 -1.46
C LEU A 133 6.37 12.00 -0.57
N ALA A 134 5.95 13.19 -1.00
CA ALA A 134 4.85 13.92 -0.39
C ALA A 134 3.50 13.21 -0.62
N PRO A 135 2.46 13.53 0.17
CA PRO A 135 1.11 13.01 -0.07
C PRO A 135 0.65 13.26 -1.51
N LYS A 136 0.04 12.24 -2.13
CA LYS A 136 -0.43 12.24 -3.53
C LYS A 136 0.66 12.29 -4.61
N GLU A 137 1.92 12.48 -4.23
CA GLU A 137 3.05 12.41 -5.16
C GLU A 137 3.23 10.98 -5.68
N THR A 138 3.65 10.88 -6.94
CA THR A 138 3.82 9.62 -7.68
C THR A 138 5.23 9.51 -8.18
N ILE A 139 5.79 8.29 -8.15
CA ILE A 139 7.11 7.98 -8.70
C ILE A 139 7.06 6.70 -9.52
N GLU A 140 8.00 6.57 -10.44
CA GLU A 140 8.31 5.31 -11.11
C GLU A 140 9.45 4.60 -10.40
N LEU A 141 9.15 3.46 -9.78
CA LEU A 141 10.15 2.58 -9.17
C LEU A 141 10.63 1.59 -10.20
N SER A 142 11.95 1.48 -10.38
CA SER A 142 12.56 0.54 -11.33
C SER A 142 13.55 -0.39 -10.64
N VAL A 143 13.52 -1.67 -11.01
CA VAL A 143 14.46 -2.69 -10.58
C VAL A 143 15.05 -3.41 -11.78
N THR A 144 16.36 -3.64 -11.78
CA THR A 144 17.03 -4.46 -12.79
C THR A 144 17.11 -5.90 -12.29
N LEU A 145 16.56 -6.82 -13.06
CA LEU A 145 16.41 -8.23 -12.72
C LEU A 145 17.08 -9.11 -13.77
N THR A 146 17.36 -10.36 -13.41
CA THR A 146 17.85 -11.42 -14.31
C THR A 146 16.88 -12.58 -14.27
N SER A 147 16.40 -13.00 -15.45
CA SER A 147 15.50 -14.14 -15.56
C SER A 147 16.19 -15.46 -15.16
N PRO A 148 15.46 -16.41 -14.56
CA PRO A 148 15.99 -17.74 -14.25
C PRO A 148 16.51 -18.50 -15.47
N ALA A 149 17.35 -19.52 -15.21
CA ALA A 149 17.95 -20.35 -16.26
C ALA A 149 16.97 -21.36 -16.89
N HIS A 150 15.93 -21.76 -16.15
CA HIS A 150 14.96 -22.76 -16.60
C HIS A 150 13.68 -22.11 -17.12
N LEU A 151 13.10 -22.71 -18.16
CA LEU A 151 11.83 -22.26 -18.74
C LEU A 151 10.69 -22.40 -17.72
N GLY A 152 9.71 -21.50 -17.79
CA GLY A 152 8.53 -21.54 -16.92
C GLY A 152 8.03 -20.17 -16.51
N VAL A 153 6.96 -20.14 -15.71
CA VAL A 153 6.40 -18.91 -15.16
C VAL A 153 6.99 -18.68 -13.78
N TYR A 154 7.49 -17.47 -13.55
CA TYR A 154 8.08 -17.08 -12.29
C TYR A 154 7.45 -15.81 -11.76
N GLN A 155 7.32 -15.75 -10.45
CA GLN A 155 6.80 -14.60 -9.73
C GLN A 155 7.78 -14.15 -8.65
N SER A 156 7.91 -12.84 -8.49
CA SER A 156 8.74 -12.19 -7.49
C SER A 156 7.92 -11.10 -6.80
N LYS A 157 7.83 -11.15 -5.48
CA LYS A 157 6.95 -10.30 -4.67
C LYS A 157 7.76 -9.23 -3.94
N TRP A 158 7.34 -7.99 -4.07
CA TRP A 158 8.04 -6.83 -3.52
C TRP A 158 7.09 -5.97 -2.69
N ARG A 159 7.65 -5.29 -1.68
CA ARG A 159 6.89 -4.39 -0.81
C ARG A 159 7.77 -3.27 -0.28
N MET A 160 7.16 -2.10 -0.04
CA MET A 160 7.85 -0.99 0.60
C MET A 160 8.16 -1.31 2.06
N MET A 161 9.32 -0.85 2.53
CA MET A 161 9.83 -1.07 3.87
C MET A 161 10.36 0.25 4.44
N THR A 162 10.04 0.51 5.70
CA THR A 162 10.56 1.64 6.49
C THR A 162 12.03 1.40 6.91
N PRO A 163 12.78 2.44 7.30
CA PRO A 163 14.13 2.27 7.84
C PRO A 163 14.19 1.34 9.07
N THR A 164 13.09 1.25 9.81
CA THR A 164 12.94 0.39 11.00
C THR A 164 12.58 -1.06 10.65
N GLY A 165 12.40 -1.38 9.37
CA GLY A 165 12.10 -2.74 8.90
C GLY A 165 10.60 -3.08 8.80
N SER A 166 9.70 -2.13 9.05
CA SER A 166 8.26 -2.35 8.95
C SER A 166 7.81 -2.23 7.49
N TYR A 167 6.99 -3.19 7.03
CA TYR A 167 6.45 -3.15 5.67
C TYR A 167 5.20 -2.29 5.56
N PHE A 168 5.04 -1.59 4.44
CA PHE A 168 3.88 -0.74 4.19
C PHE A 168 3.41 -0.77 2.73
N GLY A 169 2.18 -0.28 2.52
CA GLY A 169 1.55 -0.22 1.20
C GLY A 169 1.25 -1.57 0.54
N ASP A 170 0.86 -1.48 -0.73
CA ASP A 170 0.50 -2.61 -1.57
C ASP A 170 1.66 -3.57 -1.83
N ASN A 171 1.32 -4.83 -2.11
CA ASN A 171 2.28 -5.80 -2.62
C ASN A 171 2.35 -5.64 -4.15
N ILE A 172 3.54 -5.41 -4.68
CA ILE A 172 3.78 -5.34 -6.12
C ILE A 172 4.52 -6.58 -6.60
N TRP A 173 4.31 -6.94 -7.86
CA TRP A 173 4.75 -8.23 -8.39
C TRP A 173 5.54 -8.06 -9.68
N VAL A 174 6.54 -8.91 -9.84
CA VAL A 174 7.16 -9.22 -11.11
C VAL A 174 6.62 -10.59 -11.50
N ILE A 175 5.94 -10.69 -12.63
CA ILE A 175 5.51 -11.97 -13.18
C ILE A 175 6.11 -12.05 -14.59
N ILE A 176 6.91 -13.09 -14.84
CA ILE A 176 7.54 -13.32 -16.14
C ILE A 176 7.32 -14.75 -16.60
N THR A 177 7.24 -14.92 -17.91
CA THR A 177 7.39 -16.22 -18.55
C THR A 177 8.78 -16.32 -19.14
N VAL A 178 9.58 -17.28 -18.70
CA VAL A 178 10.88 -17.58 -19.29
C VAL A 178 10.69 -18.53 -20.46
N SER A 179 11.03 -18.09 -21.67
CA SER A 179 10.85 -18.82 -22.93
C SER A 179 12.05 -18.60 -23.85
N GLU A 180 12.42 -19.59 -24.67
CA GLU A 180 13.58 -19.47 -25.59
C GLU A 180 13.42 -18.33 -26.61
N CYS A 181 12.18 -18.03 -27.00
CA CYS A 181 11.85 -17.00 -27.99
C CYS A 181 11.42 -15.67 -27.34
N GLY A 182 11.78 -15.43 -26.08
CA GLY A 182 11.42 -14.21 -25.38
C GLY A 182 11.99 -12.96 -26.06
N THR A 183 11.17 -11.93 -26.22
CA THR A 183 11.54 -10.68 -26.91
C THR A 183 11.72 -9.49 -25.96
N LEU A 184 11.38 -9.62 -24.67
CA LEU A 184 11.33 -8.49 -23.73
C LEU A 184 12.62 -7.67 -23.69
N ALA A 185 13.78 -8.34 -23.63
CA ALA A 185 15.06 -7.63 -23.56
C ALA A 185 15.33 -6.80 -24.83
N VAL A 186 14.94 -7.33 -26.00
CA VAL A 186 15.11 -6.65 -27.28
C VAL A 186 14.11 -5.49 -27.41
N THR A 187 12.86 -5.67 -26.99
CA THR A 187 11.86 -4.58 -27.02
C THR A 187 12.28 -3.43 -26.11
N GLN A 188 12.85 -3.72 -24.94
CA GLN A 188 13.41 -2.71 -24.04
C GLN A 188 14.62 -1.99 -24.65
N GLN A 189 15.56 -2.72 -25.26
CA GLN A 189 16.70 -2.10 -25.95
C GLN A 189 16.24 -1.18 -27.08
N LEU A 190 15.27 -1.61 -27.90
CA LEU A 190 14.71 -0.80 -28.97
C LEU A 190 14.01 0.47 -28.44
N HIS A 191 13.28 0.37 -27.32
CA HIS A 191 12.66 1.52 -26.67
C HIS A 191 13.68 2.53 -26.13
N GLN A 192 14.79 2.06 -25.58
CA GLN A 192 15.88 2.92 -25.13
C GLN A 192 16.56 3.66 -26.30
N LEU A 193 16.72 2.98 -27.45
CA LEU A 193 17.29 3.58 -28.65
C LEU A 193 16.38 4.66 -29.26
N SER A 194 15.07 4.44 -29.30
CA SER A 194 14.12 5.42 -29.86
C SER A 194 14.00 6.67 -28.99
N THR A 195 13.98 6.51 -27.67
CA THR A 195 13.93 7.64 -26.72
C THR A 195 15.23 8.45 -26.71
N SER A 196 16.38 7.81 -26.93
CA SER A 196 17.67 8.50 -27.02
C SER A 196 17.77 9.38 -28.29
N GLN A 197 17.27 8.91 -29.44
CA GLN A 197 17.27 9.70 -30.68
C GLN A 197 16.35 10.92 -30.63
N SER A 198 15.25 10.88 -29.86
CA SER A 198 14.34 12.02 -29.73
C SER A 198 14.95 13.20 -28.96
N ASN A 199 15.90 12.96 -28.06
CA ASN A 199 16.53 14.04 -27.27
C ASN A 199 17.61 14.81 -28.05
N ASP A 200 18.19 14.24 -29.11
CA ASP A 200 19.20 14.91 -29.94
C ASP A 200 18.63 15.93 -30.93
N VAL A 201 17.31 15.91 -31.20
CA VAL A 201 16.66 16.79 -32.18
C VAL A 201 16.20 18.14 -31.57
N GLN A 202 16.35 18.34 -30.26
CA GLN A 202 15.94 19.58 -29.56
C GLN A 202 17.10 20.51 -29.17
N MET A 203 18.34 20.24 -29.61
CA MET A 203 19.54 21.00 -29.21
C MET A 203 20.14 21.87 -30.34
N TRP A 204 19.37 22.25 -31.36
CA TRP A 204 19.80 23.21 -32.39
C TRP A 204 18.77 24.33 -32.60
#